data_AF-A0A495A7S1-F1
#
_entry.id   AF-A0A495A7S1-F1
#
_cell.length_a   1.000
_cell.length_b   1.000
_cell.length_c   1.000
_cell.angle_alpha   90.00
_cell.angle_beta   90.00
_cell.angle_gamma   90.00
#
_symmetry.space_group_name_H-M   'P 1'
#
loop_
_entity.id
_entity.type
_entity.pdbx_description
1 polymer ?
#
loop_
_entity_poly.entity_id
_entity_poly.type
_entity_poly.pdbx_seq_one_letter_code
_entity_poly.pdbx_strand_id
1 'polypeptide(L)'
;MERIKNMFAVLLLFIVSLSFLLFIIQLLDQLEQKSFHKIQVKGVLDRFENNHAVILLEKINEEITLPMEVLPKGSKQHTWFDIIVTKKGYKILSVNQEKAEKQQIRRKQLLERLRE
;
A
#
# COMPACT_ATOMS: atom_id res chain seq x y z
N MET A 1 17.62 -54.66 -24.73
CA MET A 1 17.81 -54.02 -23.40
C MET A 1 18.28 -52.57 -23.48
N GLU A 2 19.18 -52.23 -24.41
CA GLU A 2 19.78 -50.89 -24.52
C GLU A 2 18.76 -49.77 -24.86
N ARG A 3 17.84 -50.02 -25.80
CA ARG A 3 16.76 -49.07 -26.14
C ARG A 3 15.84 -48.73 -24.97
N ILE A 4 15.58 -49.70 -24.09
CA ILE A 4 14.73 -49.52 -22.90
C ILE A 4 15.46 -48.63 -21.89
N LYS A 5 16.76 -48.83 -21.68
CA LYS A 5 17.58 -47.97 -20.79
C LYS A 5 17.61 -46.52 -21.28
N ASN A 6 17.76 -46.30 -22.59
CA ASN A 6 17.76 -44.95 -23.17
C ASN A 6 16.39 -44.28 -23.03
N MET A 7 15.30 -45.03 -23.18
CA MET A 7 13.94 -44.53 -22.98
C MET A 7 13.71 -44.07 -21.53
N PHE A 8 14.20 -44.82 -20.54
CA PHE A 8 14.13 -44.42 -19.13
C PHE A 8 15.02 -43.20 -18.82
N ALA A 9 16.20 -43.10 -19.43
CA ALA A 9 17.07 -41.94 -19.28
C ALA A 9 16.41 -40.65 -19.80
N VAL A 10 15.74 -40.71 -20.95
CA VAL A 10 15.00 -39.57 -21.51
C VAL A 10 13.81 -39.18 -20.62
N LEU A 11 13.08 -40.16 -20.07
CA LEU A 11 11.99 -39.91 -19.13
C LEU A 11 12.49 -39.19 -17.86
N LEU A 12 13.61 -39.63 -17.30
CA LEU A 12 14.24 -39.00 -16.13
C LEU A 12 14.63 -37.55 -16.41
N LEU A 13 15.21 -37.28 -17.59
CA LEU A 13 15.56 -35.91 -18.00
C LEU A 13 14.31 -35.02 -18.13
N PHE A 14 13.22 -35.56 -18.67
CA PHE A 14 11.94 -34.85 -18.73
C PHE A 14 11.39 -34.50 -17.35
N ILE A 15 11.45 -35.43 -16.39
CA ILE A 15 10.98 -35.21 -15.02
C ILE A 15 11.82 -34.13 -14.32
N VAL A 16 13.14 -34.16 -14.50
CA VAL A 16 14.05 -33.15 -13.93
C VAL A 16 13.79 -31.77 -14.55
N SER A 17 13.64 -31.72 -15.88
CA SER A 17 13.34 -30.48 -16.61
C SER A 17 11.98 -29.89 -16.18
N LEU A 18 10.95 -30.74 -16.05
CA LEU A 18 9.63 -30.32 -15.59
C LEU A 18 9.66 -29.82 -14.15
N SER A 19 10.39 -30.50 -13.27
CA SER A 19 10.57 -30.07 -11.87
C SER A 19 11.29 -28.73 -11.78
N PHE A 20 12.31 -28.52 -12.63
CA PHE A 20 13.01 -27.24 -12.72
C PHE A 20 12.08 -26.13 -13.21
N LEU A 21 11.25 -26.40 -14.23
CA LEU A 21 10.26 -25.44 -14.71
C LEU A 21 9.26 -25.04 -13.61
N LEU A 22 8.76 -26.02 -12.84
CA LEU A 22 7.88 -25.76 -11.70
C LEU A 22 8.57 -24.92 -10.62
N PHE A 23 9.84 -25.19 -10.33
CA PHE A 23 10.63 -24.42 -9.39
C PHE A 23 10.80 -22.95 -9.84
N ILE A 24 11.05 -22.71 -11.13
CA ILE A 24 11.13 -21.35 -11.68
C ILE A 24 9.79 -20.61 -11.52
N ILE A 25 8.66 -21.27 -11.78
CA ILE A 25 7.33 -20.68 -11.57
C ILE A 25 7.12 -20.28 -10.10
N GLN A 26 7.49 -21.16 -9.15
CA GLN A 26 7.44 -20.85 -7.72
C GLN A 26 8.37 -19.68 -7.35
N LEU A 27 9.55 -19.61 -7.97
CA LEU A 27 10.51 -18.53 -7.74
C LEU A 27 9.96 -17.18 -8.20
N LEU A 28 9.27 -17.14 -9.35
CA LEU A 28 8.61 -15.94 -9.85
C LEU A 28 7.52 -15.43 -8.90
N ASP A 29 6.71 -16.32 -8.33
CA ASP A 29 5.64 -15.97 -7.39
C ASP A 29 6.20 -15.34 -6.08
N GLN A 30 7.33 -15.86 -5.59
CA GLN A 30 7.99 -15.27 -4.42
C GLN A 30 8.58 -13.88 -4.67
N LEU A 31 9.05 -13.60 -5.88
CA LEU A 31 9.54 -12.27 -6.24
C LEU A 31 8.42 -11.22 -6.19
N GLU A 32 7.17 -11.62 -6.49
CA GLU A 32 6.02 -10.72 -6.37
C GLU A 32 5.59 -10.50 -4.91
N GLN A 33 5.60 -11.55 -4.07
CA GLN A 33 5.16 -11.43 -2.67
C GLN A 33 6.16 -10.71 -1.74
N LYS A 34 7.47 -10.81 -1.98
CA LYS A 34 8.48 -10.27 -1.04
C LYS A 34 8.51 -8.73 -0.99
N SER A 35 7.73 -8.07 -1.84
CA SER A 35 7.62 -6.60 -1.93
C SER A 35 6.55 -5.99 -1.02
N PHE A 36 5.73 -6.78 -0.32
CA PHE A 36 4.64 -6.27 0.54
C PHE A 36 5.11 -5.82 1.94
N HIS A 37 6.05 -4.87 2.02
CA HIS A 37 6.15 -4.04 3.23
C HIS A 37 5.01 -3.01 3.20
N LYS A 38 3.93 -3.35 3.91
CA LYS A 38 2.73 -2.54 4.04
C LYS A 38 2.85 -1.67 5.30
N ILE A 39 3.17 -0.39 5.14
CA ILE A 39 3.30 0.54 6.27
C ILE A 39 2.00 1.34 6.37
N GLN A 40 1.33 1.27 7.51
CA GLN A 40 0.20 2.14 7.83
C GLN A 40 0.72 3.46 8.41
N VAL A 41 0.40 4.55 7.74
CA VAL A 41 0.77 5.92 8.12
C VAL A 41 -0.46 6.81 8.10
N LYS A 42 -0.39 7.93 8.81
CA LYS A 42 -1.41 8.97 8.76
C LYS A 42 -0.95 10.07 7.83
N GLY A 43 -1.84 10.53 6.98
CA GLY A 43 -1.60 11.68 6.12
C GLY A 43 -2.62 12.78 6.32
N VAL A 44 -2.22 14.02 6.12
CA VAL A 44 -3.11 15.18 6.12
C VAL A 44 -3.10 15.83 4.75
N LEU A 45 -4.28 16.13 4.20
CA LEU A 45 -4.39 16.87 2.94
C LEU A 45 -4.04 18.33 3.19
N ASP A 46 -2.92 18.74 2.63
CA ASP A 46 -2.34 20.07 2.82
C ASP A 46 -2.94 21.07 1.83
N ARG A 47 -2.97 20.71 0.55
CA ARG A 47 -3.48 21.60 -0.52
C ARG A 47 -3.96 20.82 -1.74
N PHE A 48 -4.70 21.52 -2.60
CA PHE A 48 -5.07 21.06 -3.93
C PHE A 48 -4.29 21.84 -4.98
N GLU A 49 -3.73 21.15 -5.97
CA GLU A 49 -2.88 21.73 -7.00
C GLU A 49 -3.16 21.05 -8.35
N ASN A 50 -3.59 21.83 -9.36
CA ASN A 50 -3.76 21.38 -10.76
C ASN A 50 -4.41 19.98 -10.90
N ASN A 51 -5.56 19.77 -10.25
CA ASN A 51 -6.34 18.52 -10.25
C ASN A 51 -5.78 17.36 -9.39
N HIS A 52 -4.78 17.65 -8.56
CA HIS A 52 -4.22 16.72 -7.59
C HIS A 52 -4.39 17.24 -6.16
N ALA A 53 -4.37 16.32 -5.20
CA ALA A 53 -4.25 16.64 -3.78
C ALA A 53 -2.87 16.25 -3.29
N VAL A 54 -2.25 17.19 -2.57
CA VAL A 54 -1.00 16.99 -1.87
C VAL A 54 -1.31 16.58 -0.43
N ILE A 55 -0.80 15.41 -0.04
CA ILE A 55 -0.98 14.86 1.30
C ILE A 55 0.39 14.69 1.96
N LEU A 56 0.53 15.24 3.16
CA LEU A 56 1.74 15.13 3.98
C LEU A 56 1.63 13.93 4.91
N LEU A 57 2.63 13.04 4.92
CA LEU A 57 2.66 11.80 5.70
C LEU A 57 3.47 11.97 7.00
N GLU A 58 2.83 11.93 8.17
CA GLU A 58 3.45 12.27 9.47
C GLU A 58 4.67 11.41 9.83
N LYS A 59 4.64 10.11 9.51
CA LYS A 59 5.66 9.16 9.99
C LYS A 59 6.91 9.10 9.13
N ILE A 60 6.78 9.43 7.85
CA ILE A 60 7.87 9.31 6.89
C ILE A 60 8.34 10.67 6.37
N ASN A 61 7.68 11.76 6.78
CA ASN A 61 7.98 13.13 6.36
C ASN A 61 8.07 13.28 4.83
N GLU A 62 7.25 12.50 4.12
CA GLU A 62 7.11 12.54 2.67
C GLU A 62 5.79 13.21 2.30
N GLU A 63 5.77 13.85 1.15
CA GLU A 63 4.55 14.33 0.51
C GLU A 63 4.16 13.39 -0.63
N ILE A 64 2.87 13.13 -0.78
CA ILE A 64 2.32 12.33 -1.87
C ILE A 64 1.30 13.15 -2.63
N THR A 65 1.33 13.01 -3.95
CA THR A 65 0.38 13.66 -4.84
C THR A 65 -0.56 12.60 -5.38
N LEU A 66 -1.86 12.77 -5.14
CA LEU A 66 -2.90 11.85 -5.57
C LEU A 66 -3.93 12.56 -6.44
N PRO A 67 -4.48 11.91 -7.48
CA PRO A 67 -5.60 12.48 -8.24
C PRO A 67 -6.80 12.70 -7.31
N MET A 68 -7.50 13.83 -7.48
CA MET A 68 -8.69 14.15 -6.68
C MET A 68 -9.78 13.07 -6.75
N GLU A 69 -9.86 12.34 -7.86
CA GLU A 69 -10.81 11.25 -8.10
C GLU A 69 -10.65 10.07 -7.13
N VAL A 70 -9.44 9.87 -6.62
CA VAL A 70 -9.10 8.80 -5.68
C VAL A 70 -9.45 9.20 -4.24
N LEU A 71 -9.70 10.49 -4.00
CA LEU A 71 -10.08 10.96 -2.68
C LEU A 71 -11.51 10.55 -2.34
N PRO A 72 -11.77 10.19 -1.07
CA PRO A 72 -13.11 10.03 -0.56
C PRO A 72 -13.95 11.29 -0.79
N LYS A 73 -15.22 11.12 -1.16
CA LYS A 73 -16.17 12.24 -1.33
C LYS A 73 -16.24 13.07 -0.06
N GLY A 74 -16.19 14.40 -0.19
CA GLY A 74 -16.23 15.32 0.94
C GLY A 74 -14.86 15.63 1.58
N SER A 75 -13.76 15.12 1.01
CA SER A 75 -12.40 15.48 1.41
C SER A 75 -12.15 16.99 1.22
N LYS A 76 -11.74 17.67 2.30
CA LYS A 76 -11.37 19.09 2.29
C LYS A 76 -9.93 19.28 2.76
N GLN A 77 -9.39 20.47 2.58
CA GLN A 77 -8.12 20.86 3.18
C GLN A 77 -8.11 20.56 4.69
N HIS A 78 -7.00 20.06 5.21
CA HIS A 78 -6.80 19.59 6.58
C HIS A 78 -7.55 18.29 6.97
N THR A 79 -8.04 17.53 5.99
CA THR A 79 -8.63 16.20 6.26
C THR A 79 -7.53 15.18 6.52
N TRP A 80 -7.76 14.31 7.50
CA TRP A 80 -6.86 13.23 7.88
C TRP A 80 -7.27 11.91 7.25
N PHE A 81 -6.29 11.21 6.69
CA PHE A 81 -6.44 9.93 6.02
C PHE A 81 -5.56 8.88 6.70
N ASP A 82 -6.10 7.67 6.85
CA ASP A 82 -5.25 6.51 7.10
C ASP A 82 -4.79 5.96 5.75
N ILE A 83 -3.48 5.98 5.53
CA ILE A 83 -2.83 5.66 4.26
C ILE A 83 -1.97 4.43 4.44
N ILE A 84 -1.98 3.60 3.41
CA ILE A 84 -1.07 2.48 3.30
C ILE A 84 -0.06 2.75 2.22
N VAL A 85 1.19 2.80 2.65
CA VAL A 85 2.33 2.83 1.76
C VAL A 85 2.72 1.39 1.45
N THR A 86 2.79 1.06 0.17
CA THR A 86 3.33 -0.20 -0.35
C THR A 86 4.43 0.12 -1.36
N LYS A 87 5.33 -0.83 -1.65
CA LYS A 87 6.34 -0.64 -2.71
C LYS A 87 5.76 -0.39 -4.12
N LYS A 88 4.50 -0.77 -4.37
CA LYS A 88 3.79 -0.54 -5.65
C LYS A 88 2.99 0.78 -5.66
N GLY A 89 2.99 1.56 -4.57
CA GLY A 89 2.30 2.86 -4.49
C GLY A 89 1.48 3.05 -3.21
N TYR A 90 0.63 4.08 -3.22
CA TYR A 90 -0.15 4.54 -2.07
C TYR A 90 -1.62 4.13 -2.20
N LYS A 91 -2.22 3.67 -1.10
CA LYS A 91 -3.66 3.39 -1.04
C LYS A 91 -4.28 4.09 0.17
N ILE A 92 -5.31 4.90 -0.08
CA ILE A 92 -6.13 5.49 0.99
C ILE A 92 -7.10 4.40 1.49
N LEU A 93 -7.11 4.15 2.80
CA LEU A 93 -8.03 3.17 3.40
C LEU A 93 -9.37 3.79 3.74
N SER A 94 -9.33 4.97 4.35
CA SER A 94 -10.50 5.61 4.95
C SER A 94 -10.19 7.05 5.37
N VAL A 95 -11.23 7.88 5.41
CA VAL A 95 -11.22 9.13 6.17
C VAL A 95 -11.31 8.76 7.64
N ASN A 96 -10.36 9.19 8.46
CA ASN A 96 -10.42 8.94 9.90
C ASN A 96 -11.33 9.97 10.57
N GLN A 97 -12.65 9.79 10.40
CA GLN A 97 -13.69 10.63 10.97
C GLN A 97 -13.62 10.69 12.51
N GLU A 98 -13.27 9.57 13.15
CA GLU A 98 -13.18 9.46 14.61
C GLU A 98 -12.07 10.36 15.21
N LYS A 99 -10.91 10.45 14.54
CA LYS A 99 -9.83 11.37 14.97
C LYS A 99 -10.17 12.84 14.69
N ALA A 100 -10.91 13.11 13.61
CA ALA A 100 -11.38 14.46 13.27
C ALA A 100 -12.35 14.99 14.34
N GLU A 101 -13.30 14.16 14.79
CA GLU A 101 -14.24 14.50 15.88
C GLU A 101 -13.51 14.71 17.22
N LYS A 102 -12.56 13.83 17.56
CA LYS A 102 -11.80 13.92 18.82
C LYS A 102 -10.90 15.16 18.88
N GLN A 103 -10.31 15.57 17.74
CA GLN A 103 -9.57 16.83 17.61
C GLN A 103 -10.50 18.05 17.69
N GLN A 104 -11.68 17.98 17.08
CA GLN A 104 -12.66 19.06 17.14
C GLN A 104 -13.20 19.28 18.56
N ILE A 105 -13.43 18.19 19.31
CA ILE A 105 -13.80 18.24 20.73
C ILE A 105 -12.65 18.84 21.56
N ARG A 106 -11.41 18.40 21.35
CA ARG A 106 -10.24 18.97 22.06
C ARG A 106 -10.05 20.46 21.77
N ARG A 107 -10.21 20.89 20.51
CA ARG A 107 -10.12 22.30 20.14
C ARG A 107 -11.22 23.14 20.81
N LYS A 108 -12.46 22.63 20.86
CA LYS A 108 -13.56 23.30 21.59
C LYS A 108 -13.25 23.42 23.08
N GLN A 109 -12.77 22.35 23.71
CA GLN A 109 -12.41 22.35 25.14
C GLN A 109 -11.25 23.30 25.46
N LEU A 110 -10.26 23.43 24.57
CA LEU A 110 -9.18 24.39 24.72
C LEU A 110 -9.65 25.84 24.56
N LEU A 111 -10.61 26.11 23.66
CA LEU A 111 -11.20 27.43 23.48
C LEU A 111 -12.12 27.84 24.63
N GLU A 112 -12.84 26.89 25.25
CA GLU A 112 -13.66 27.14 26.44
C GLU A 112 -12.80 27.54 27.64
N ARG A 113 -11.65 26.89 27.84
CA ARG A 113 -10.70 27.22 28.93
C ARG A 113 -10.00 28.56 28.79
N LEU A 114 -10.04 29.19 27.61
CA LEU A 114 -9.48 30.52 27.36
C LEU A 114 -10.51 31.64 27.50
N ARG A 115 -11.79 31.28 27.73
CA ARG A 115 -12.90 32.23 27.92
C ARG A 115 -13.31 32.42 29.38
N GLU A 116 -12.79 31.59 30.28
CA GLU A 116 -12.73 31.84 31.73
C GLU A 116 -11.41 32.53 32.09
#